data_AF-A0A0P9N9G4-F1
#
_entry.id   AF-A0A0P9N9G4-F1
#
_cell.length_a   1.000
_cell.length_b   1.000
_cell.length_c   1.000
_cell.angle_alpha   90.00
_cell.angle_beta   90.00
_cell.angle_gamma   90.00
#
_symmetry.space_group_name_H-M   'P 1'
#
loop_
_entity.id
_entity.type
_entity.pdbx_description
1 polymer ?
#
loop_
_entity_poly.entity_id
_entity_poly.type
_entity_poly.pdbx_seq_one_letter_code
_entity_poly.pdbx_strand_id
1 'polypeptide(L)'
;MVVDWIPFVNSKHPKQAVKVLINGVEQYSSVLTESAVTATEIKLPPSNGDKLVISFSTPDSVSPQQLGMSEDKRSLSVLVKAVTFK
;
A
#
# COMPACT_ATOMS: atom_id res chain seq x y z
N MET A 1 7.86 2.90 -11.96
CA MET A 1 8.26 2.54 -10.58
C MET A 1 7.64 1.20 -10.23
N VAL A 2 8.39 0.31 -9.58
CA VAL A 2 7.85 -0.96 -9.06
C VAL A 2 7.88 -0.92 -7.55
N VAL A 3 6.77 -1.29 -6.91
CA VAL A 3 6.67 -1.40 -5.45
C VAL A 3 6.37 -2.84 -5.09
N ASP A 4 7.22 -3.41 -4.25
CA ASP A 4 7.02 -4.74 -3.68
C ASP A 4 6.44 -4.56 -2.28
N TRP A 5 5.18 -4.96 -2.09
CA TRP A 5 4.52 -4.90 -0.80
C TRP A 5 3.89 -6.22 -0.39
N ILE A 6 3.67 -6.41 0.90
CA ILE A 6 2.88 -7.50 1.46
C ILE A 6 1.71 -6.85 2.22
N PRO A 7 0.45 -7.11 1.85
CA PRO A 7 -0.69 -6.55 2.56
C PRO A 7 -0.93 -7.27 3.89
N PHE A 8 -1.39 -6.53 4.89
CA PHE A 8 -1.89 -7.07 6.14
C PHE A 8 -3.28 -7.64 5.86
N VAL A 9 -3.35 -8.91 5.49
CA VAL A 9 -4.62 -9.62 5.24
C VAL A 9 -4.63 -10.94 5.97
N ASN A 10 -5.82 -11.33 6.46
CA ASN A 10 -6.08 -12.58 7.14
C ASN A 10 -7.58 -12.89 7.12
N SER A 11 -8.03 -13.97 7.75
CA SER A 11 -9.45 -14.36 7.76
C SER A 11 -10.41 -13.33 8.37
N LYS A 12 -9.93 -12.45 9.26
CA LYS A 12 -10.72 -11.36 9.87
C LYS A 12 -10.60 -10.02 9.14
N HIS A 13 -9.64 -9.90 8.24
CA HIS A 13 -9.42 -8.73 7.38
C HIS A 13 -8.95 -9.22 6.00
N PRO A 14 -9.87 -9.69 5.15
CA PRO A 14 -9.53 -10.50 3.97
C PRO A 14 -9.00 -9.68 2.79
N LYS A 15 -8.92 -8.35 2.93
CA LYS A 15 -8.51 -7.45 1.85
C LYS A 15 -7.85 -6.20 2.41
N GLN A 16 -6.96 -5.60 1.63
CA GLN A 16 -6.35 -4.30 1.90
C GLN A 16 -6.44 -3.43 0.66
N ALA A 17 -7.17 -2.32 0.73
CA ALA A 17 -7.19 -1.31 -0.32
C ALA A 17 -5.90 -0.48 -0.29
N VAL A 18 -5.33 -0.26 -1.46
CA VAL A 18 -4.12 0.54 -1.65
C VAL A 18 -4.35 1.53 -2.78
N LYS A 19 -3.83 2.74 -2.60
CA LYS A 19 -3.76 3.76 -3.64
C LYS A 19 -2.37 4.38 -3.67
N VAL A 20 -1.90 4.71 -4.86
CA VAL A 20 -0.67 5.49 -5.04
C VAL A 20 -0.99 6.75 -5.80
N LEU A 21 -0.64 7.87 -5.18
CA LEU A 21 -0.79 9.20 -5.76
C LEU A 21 0.60 9.76 -6.04
N ILE A 22 0.79 10.34 -7.21
CA ILE A 22 2.02 11.05 -7.58
C ILE A 22 1.66 12.50 -7.81
N ASN A 23 2.27 13.39 -7.02
CA ASN A 23 1.95 14.83 -6.98
C ASN A 23 0.45 15.08 -6.75
N GLY A 24 -0.18 14.27 -5.89
CA GLY A 24 -1.61 14.36 -5.57
C GLY A 24 -2.56 13.75 -6.61
N VAL A 25 -2.05 13.24 -7.74
CA VAL A 25 -2.86 12.58 -8.78
C VAL A 25 -2.78 11.07 -8.61
N GLU A 26 -3.93 10.40 -8.50
CA GLU A 26 -4.00 8.93 -8.42
C GLU A 26 -3.39 8.29 -9.68
N GLN A 27 -2.39 7.44 -9.49
CA GLN A 27 -1.74 6.66 -10.56
C GLN A 27 -2.06 5.16 -10.46
N TYR A 28 -2.47 4.71 -9.27
CA TYR A 28 -2.81 3.32 -9.00
C TYR A 28 -3.84 3.23 -7.89
N SER A 29 -4.77 2.30 -8.04
CA SER A 29 -5.79 1.94 -7.05
C SER A 29 -6.12 0.46 -7.21
N SER A 30 -6.05 -0.30 -6.13
CA SER A 30 -6.34 -1.73 -6.15
C SER A 30 -6.72 -2.25 -4.76
N VAL A 31 -7.20 -3.49 -4.73
CA VAL A 31 -7.51 -4.24 -3.52
C VAL A 31 -6.66 -5.51 -3.53
N LEU A 32 -5.81 -5.66 -2.51
CA LEU A 32 -4.92 -6.81 -2.35
C LEU A 32 -5.57 -7.82 -1.41
N THR A 33 -5.55 -9.10 -1.76
CA THR A 33 -6.25 -10.17 -1.01
C THR A 33 -5.34 -11.29 -0.52
N GLU A 34 -4.11 -11.36 -1.03
CA GLU A 34 -3.16 -12.42 -0.70
C GLU A 34 -2.06 -11.92 0.22
N SER A 35 -1.79 -12.65 1.32
CA SER A 35 -0.70 -12.35 2.25
C SER A 35 0.65 -12.82 1.70
N ALA A 36 0.99 -12.36 0.49
CA ALA A 36 2.23 -12.65 -0.21
C ALA A 36 2.81 -11.36 -0.83
N VAL A 37 4.09 -11.42 -1.23
CA VAL A 37 4.72 -10.28 -1.92
C VAL A 37 4.01 -10.06 -3.25
N THR A 38 3.50 -8.85 -3.45
CA THR A 38 2.92 -8.39 -4.71
C THR A 38 3.82 -7.31 -5.30
N ALA A 39 4.38 -7.57 -6.49
CA ALA A 39 5.12 -6.59 -7.26
C ALA A 39 4.14 -5.78 -8.11
N THR A 40 4.06 -4.47 -7.86
CA THR A 40 3.12 -3.58 -8.53
C THR A 40 3.87 -2.55 -9.36
N GLU A 41 3.63 -2.55 -10.66
CA GLU A 41 4.13 -1.50 -11.54
C GLU A 41 3.20 -0.28 -11.51
N ILE A 42 3.79 0.88 -11.22
CA ILE A 42 3.12 2.17 -11.15
C ILE A 42 3.80 3.08 -12.16
N LYS A 43 3.00 3.60 -13.09
CA LYS A 43 3.47 4.54 -14.10
C LYS A 43 3.87 5.84 -13.42
N LEU A 44 5.11 6.27 -13.67
CA LEU A 44 5.54 7.61 -13.28
C LEU A 44 5.05 8.59 -14.35
N PRO A 45 4.27 9.62 -14.01
CA PRO A 45 3.95 10.69 -14.94
C PRO A 45 5.21 11.48 -15.29
N PRO A 46 5.25 12.15 -16.46
CA PRO A 46 6.30 13.11 -16.75
C PRO A 46 6.32 14.20 -15.67
N SER A 47 7.51 14.53 -15.18
CA SER A 47 7.73 15.59 -14.20
C SER A 47 8.43 16.76 -14.86
N ASN A 48 7.87 17.96 -14.74
CA ASN A 48 8.53 19.20 -15.13
C ASN A 48 9.32 19.83 -13.97
N GLY A 49 9.33 19.19 -12.80
CA GLY A 49 10.04 19.64 -11.62
C GLY A 49 11.05 18.61 -11.11
N ASP A 50 11.95 19.08 -10.26
CA ASP A 50 13.10 18.30 -9.76
C ASP A 50 12.71 17.19 -8.77
N LYS A 51 11.44 17.14 -8.32
CA LYS A 51 10.95 16.22 -7.30
C LYS A 51 9.58 15.66 -7.65
N LEU A 52 9.38 14.37 -7.34
CA LEU A 52 8.08 13.70 -7.34
C LEU A 52 7.68 13.38 -5.89
N VAL A 53 6.47 13.78 -5.50
CA VAL A 53 5.88 13.41 -4.21
C VAL A 53 5.03 12.17 -4.43
N ILE A 54 5.45 11.05 -3.88
CA ILE A 54 4.74 9.77 -3.95
C ILE A 54 4.03 9.54 -2.61
N SER A 55 2.71 9.43 -2.64
CA SER A 55 1.88 9.18 -1.46
C SER A 55 1.19 7.83 -1.58
N PHE A 56 1.31 7.01 -0.54
CA PHE A 56 0.58 5.75 -0.40
C PHE A 56 -0.62 5.99 0.51
N SER A 57 -1.82 5.64 0.04
CA SER A 57 -3.05 5.74 0.83
C SER A 57 -3.63 4.35 1.05
N THR A 58 -3.90 4.02 2.31
CA THR A 58 -4.40 2.71 2.77
C THR A 58 -5.64 2.93 3.66
N PRO A 59 -6.81 3.20 3.06
CA PRO A 59 -7.98 3.73 3.77
C PRO A 59 -8.61 2.74 4.76
N ASP A 60 -8.33 1.46 4.60
CA ASP A 60 -8.80 0.35 5.43
C ASP A 60 -7.68 -0.23 6.30
N SER A 61 -6.70 0.60 6.70
CA SER A 61 -5.72 0.24 7.73
C SER A 61 -6.43 -0.10 9.04
N VAL A 62 -6.04 -1.19 9.69
CA VAL A 62 -6.72 -1.69 10.90
C VAL A 62 -5.71 -2.27 11.88
N SER A 63 -6.00 -2.20 13.18
CA SER A 63 -5.15 -2.81 14.20
C SER A 63 -5.58 -4.26 14.50
N PRO A 64 -4.63 -5.15 14.87
CA PRO A 64 -4.96 -6.47 15.39
C PRO A 64 -5.94 -6.44 16.57
N GLN A 65 -5.88 -5.41 17.42
CA GLN A 65 -6.84 -5.21 18.51
C GLN A 65 -8.27 -4.99 18.01
N GLN A 66 -8.47 -4.13 17.00
CA GLN A 66 -9.80 -3.91 16.41
C GLN A 66 -10.37 -5.17 15.75
N LEU A 67 -9.51 -6.08 15.30
CA LEU A 67 -9.89 -7.39 14.77
C LEU A 67 -10.08 -8.46 15.88
N GLY A 68 -9.81 -8.14 17.14
CA GLY A 68 -9.83 -9.10 18.25
C GLY A 68 -8.83 -10.24 18.05
N MET A 69 -7.63 -9.93 17.56
CA MET A 69 -6.53 -10.89 17.35
C MET A 69 -5.49 -10.83 18.48
N SER A 70 -5.20 -9.64 19.00
CA SER A 70 -4.24 -9.41 20.09
C SER A 70 -4.41 -8.01 20.70
N GLU A 71 -3.62 -7.66 21.71
CA GLU A 71 -3.60 -6.30 22.29
C GLU A 71 -2.80 -5.27 21.46
N ASP A 72 -2.30 -5.64 20.28
CA ASP A 72 -1.53 -4.73 19.44
C ASP A 72 -2.43 -3.65 18.84
N LYS A 73 -2.16 -2.40 19.21
CA LYS A 73 -2.93 -1.20 18.84
C LYS A 73 -2.41 -0.51 17.58
N ARG A 74 -1.30 -0.97 16.99
CA ARG A 74 -0.74 -0.35 15.79
C ARG A 74 -1.70 -0.56 14.62
N SER A 75 -2.01 0.52 13.90
CA SER A 75 -2.73 0.43 12.63
C SER A 75 -1.80 -0.15 11.58
N LEU A 76 -2.15 -1.30 11.02
CA LEU A 76 -1.38 -2.03 10.03
C LEU A 76 -2.08 -1.95 8.67
N SER A 77 -1.30 -1.95 7.60
CA SER A 77 -1.82 -1.98 6.23
C SER A 77 -0.96 -2.75 5.27
N VAL A 78 0.24 -2.26 4.95
CA VAL A 78 1.18 -2.92 4.05
C VAL A 78 2.60 -2.87 4.61
N LEU A 79 3.35 -3.94 4.44
CA LEU A 79 4.80 -3.92 4.54
C LEU A 79 5.37 -3.56 3.17
N VAL A 80 6.09 -2.45 3.05
CA VAL A 80 6.83 -2.11 1.82
C VAL A 80 8.21 -2.75 1.90
N LYS A 81 8.46 -3.74 1.05
CA LYS A 81 9.73 -4.48 0.98
C LYS A 81 10.76 -3.73 0.13
N ALA A 82 10.34 -3.20 -1.01
CA ALA A 82 11.21 -2.46 -1.91
C ALA A 82 10.44 -1.46 -2.75
N VAL A 83 11.11 -0.37 -3.13
CA VAL A 83 10.67 0.56 -4.16
C VAL A 83 11.80 0.70 -5.17
N THR A 84 11.55 0.32 -6.41
CA THR A 84 12.54 0.37 -7.49
C THR A 84 12.10 1.38 -8.56
N PHE A 85 12.99 2.30 -8.88
CA PHE A 85 12.82 3.22 -10.00
C PHE A 85 13.46 2.58 -11.24
N LYS A 86 12.65 2.43 -12.30
CA LYS A 86 13.06 1.95 -13.61
C LYS A 86 12.78 3.07 -14.61
#